data_AF-A0AAD9WU15-F1
#
_entry.id   AF-A0AAD9WU15-F1
#
_cell.length_a   1.000
_cell.length_b   1.000
_cell.length_c   1.000
_cell.angle_alpha   90.00
_cell.angle_beta   90.00
_cell.angle_gamma   90.00
#
_symmetry.space_group_name_H-M   'P 1'
#
loop_
_entity.id
_entity.type
_entity.pdbx_description
1 polymer ?
#
loop_
_entity_poly.entity_id
_entity_poly.type
_entity_poly.pdbx_seq_one_letter_code
_entity_poly.pdbx_strand_id
1 'polypeptide(L)'
;MIGYGAIIRENSGGVKAAGIKNAKATLDPIIAEAMAVKYGILLALESNLVPFQIETDSLQLVNILCEGRIPSADVGPVIGEILGLLEPLPCWSIRHVPRLGNLVAHSLAKMGLSAASDCSWLNGNPPCVEKFIKADACL
;
A
#
# COMPACT_ATOMS: atom_id res chain seq x y z
N MET A 1 -6.18 9.07 -14.69
CA MET A 1 -5.71 7.78 -14.15
C MET A 1 -4.95 8.07 -12.88
N ILE A 2 -4.99 7.15 -11.93
CA ILE A 2 -4.13 7.15 -10.75
C ILE A 2 -3.18 5.96 -10.85
N GLY A 3 -1.95 6.13 -10.37
CA GLY A 3 -1.01 5.04 -10.15
C GLY A 3 -0.86 4.80 -8.67
N TYR A 4 -0.77 3.55 -8.26
CA TYR A 4 -0.52 3.16 -6.88
C TYR A 4 0.42 1.96 -6.85
N GLY A 5 1.13 1.82 -5.74
CA GLY A 5 2.11 0.78 -5.57
C GLY A 5 2.23 0.39 -4.10
N ALA A 6 2.74 -0.82 -3.89
CA ALA A 6 2.96 -1.36 -2.57
C ALA A 6 4.32 -2.04 -2.51
N ILE A 7 4.95 -1.99 -1.35
CA ILE A 7 6.15 -2.75 -1.04
C ILE A 7 5.94 -3.49 0.27
N ILE A 8 6.34 -4.76 0.30
CA ILE A 8 6.32 -5.61 1.49
C ILE A 8 7.77 -5.92 1.84
N ARG A 9 8.12 -5.67 3.09
CA ARG A 9 9.47 -5.83 3.63
C ARG A 9 9.43 -6.73 4.85
N GLU A 10 10.50 -7.48 5.05
CA GLU A 10 10.76 -8.13 6.33
C GLU A 10 11.46 -7.16 7.29
N ASN A 11 11.53 -7.52 8.58
CA ASN A 11 12.09 -6.65 9.62
C ASN A 11 13.58 -6.29 9.43
N SER A 12 14.31 -7.06 8.62
CA SER A 12 15.70 -6.76 8.25
C SER A 12 15.83 -5.63 7.21
N GLY A 13 14.72 -5.17 6.64
CA GLY A 13 14.65 -4.25 5.49
C GLY A 13 14.66 -4.95 4.13
N GLY A 14 14.79 -6.28 4.09
CA GLY A 14 14.72 -7.07 2.86
C GLY A 14 13.36 -6.99 2.16
N VAL A 15 13.35 -6.78 0.85
CA VAL A 15 12.12 -6.71 0.06
C VAL A 15 11.59 -8.12 -0.22
N LYS A 16 10.37 -8.40 0.23
CA LYS A 16 9.67 -9.68 0.03
C LYS A 16 8.72 -9.65 -1.15
N ALA A 17 8.11 -8.50 -1.42
CA ALA A 17 7.34 -8.25 -2.63
C ALA A 17 7.28 -6.76 -2.93
N ALA A 18 7.13 -6.40 -4.19
CA ALA A 18 6.77 -5.06 -4.62
C ALA A 18 5.78 -5.15 -5.76
N GLY A 19 5.01 -4.08 -5.99
CA GLY A 19 4.09 -4.06 -7.11
C GLY A 19 3.58 -2.68 -7.45
N ILE A 20 3.09 -2.56 -8.68
CA ILE A 20 2.46 -1.37 -9.22
C ILE A 20 1.16 -1.75 -9.93
N LYS A 21 0.19 -0.85 -9.85
CA LYS A 21 -1.04 -0.90 -10.62
C LYS A 21 -1.45 0.51 -11.03
N ASN A 22 -2.38 0.59 -11.96
CA ASN A 22 -3.11 1.82 -12.23
C ASN A 22 -4.61 1.58 -12.36
N ALA A 23 -5.37 2.65 -12.17
CA ALA A 23 -6.81 2.61 -12.34
C ALA A 23 -7.34 3.91 -12.95
N LYS A 24 -8.46 3.78 -13.67
CA LYS A 24 -9.31 4.92 -14.02
C LYS A 24 -10.15 5.28 -12.80
N ALA A 25 -9.62 6.13 -11.95
CA ALA A 25 -10.31 6.67 -10.79
C ALA A 25 -10.26 8.21 -10.76
N THR A 26 -11.04 8.78 -9.85
CA THR A 26 -10.99 10.20 -9.49
C THR A 26 -9.59 10.56 -8.96
N LEU A 27 -9.20 11.83 -9.10
CA LEU A 27 -7.92 12.34 -8.59
C LEU A 27 -7.96 12.63 -7.07
N ASP A 28 -8.87 12.00 -6.34
CA ASP A 28 -8.97 12.17 -4.90
C ASP A 28 -7.79 11.44 -4.21
N PRO A 29 -6.90 12.15 -3.50
CA PRO A 29 -5.78 11.55 -2.81
C PRO A 29 -6.19 10.42 -1.87
N ILE A 30 -7.29 10.55 -1.11
CA ILE A 30 -7.64 9.49 -0.14
C ILE A 30 -8.05 8.19 -0.83
N ILE A 31 -8.70 8.28 -2.00
CA ILE A 31 -9.06 7.11 -2.78
C ILE A 31 -7.80 6.43 -3.33
N ALA A 32 -6.83 7.21 -3.81
CA ALA A 32 -5.57 6.66 -4.29
C ALA A 32 -4.79 5.94 -3.17
N GLU A 33 -4.73 6.53 -1.97
CA GLU A 33 -4.09 5.92 -0.80
C GLU A 33 -4.82 4.64 -0.35
N ALA A 34 -6.16 4.66 -0.31
CA ALA A 34 -6.95 3.47 0.02
C ALA A 34 -6.73 2.34 -1.00
N MET A 35 -6.67 2.66 -2.29
CA MET A 35 -6.37 1.68 -3.35
C MET A 35 -4.96 1.11 -3.21
N ALA A 36 -3.97 1.92 -2.82
CA ALA A 36 -2.61 1.45 -2.54
C ALA A 36 -2.58 0.48 -1.36
N VAL A 37 -3.25 0.81 -0.25
CA VAL A 37 -3.36 -0.07 0.93
C VAL A 37 -4.08 -1.37 0.60
N LYS A 38 -5.24 -1.30 -0.08
CA LYS A 38 -5.97 -2.49 -0.56
C LYS A 38 -5.06 -3.39 -1.39
N TYR A 39 -4.31 -2.80 -2.31
CA TYR A 39 -3.39 -3.55 -3.16
C TYR A 39 -2.25 -4.19 -2.36
N GLY A 40 -1.67 -3.47 -1.39
CA GLY A 40 -0.64 -4.03 -0.50
C GLY A 40 -1.14 -5.23 0.31
N ILE A 41 -2.37 -5.16 0.82
CA ILE A 41 -3.02 -6.29 1.52
C ILE A 41 -3.17 -7.48 0.57
N LEU A 42 -3.73 -7.28 -0.62
CA LEU A 42 -3.89 -8.37 -1.61
C LEU A 42 -2.53 -8.98 -1.98
N LEU A 43 -1.52 -8.16 -2.24
CA LEU A 43 -0.17 -8.62 -2.55
C LEU A 43 0.42 -9.47 -1.41
N ALA A 44 0.17 -9.09 -0.15
CA ALA A 44 0.61 -9.85 1.01
C ALA A 44 -0.09 -11.21 1.10
N LEU A 45 -1.41 -11.23 0.91
CA LEU A 45 -2.20 -12.47 0.93
C LEU A 45 -1.81 -13.42 -0.19
N GLU A 46 -1.71 -12.93 -1.43
CA GLU A 46 -1.29 -13.70 -2.60
C GLU A 46 0.14 -14.26 -2.45
N SER A 47 0.99 -13.56 -1.70
CA SER A 47 2.37 -13.97 -1.44
C SER A 47 2.54 -14.82 -0.16
N ASN A 48 1.44 -15.15 0.55
CA ASN A 48 1.47 -15.81 1.86
C ASN A 48 2.35 -15.08 2.91
N LEU A 49 2.38 -13.75 2.87
CA LEU A 49 3.14 -12.88 3.77
C LEU A 49 2.22 -12.36 4.89
N VAL A 50 1.80 -13.26 5.77
CA VAL A 50 1.00 -12.95 6.97
C VAL A 50 1.71 -13.48 8.22
N PRO A 51 1.57 -12.82 9.40
CA PRO A 51 0.91 -11.53 9.62
C PRO A 51 1.72 -10.35 9.07
N PHE A 52 1.08 -9.19 8.92
CA PHE A 52 1.72 -7.97 8.40
C PHE A 52 1.29 -6.72 9.17
N GLN A 53 2.11 -5.67 9.04
CA GLN A 53 1.81 -4.31 9.49
C GLN A 53 1.69 -3.40 8.27
N ILE A 54 0.60 -2.64 8.19
CA ILE A 54 0.33 -1.68 7.12
C ILE A 54 0.97 -0.34 7.49
N GLU A 55 1.69 0.24 6.54
CA GLU A 55 2.27 1.58 6.64
C GLU A 55 1.72 2.45 5.52
N THR A 56 1.25 3.64 5.88
CA THR A 56 0.75 4.66 4.93
C THR A 56 1.07 6.05 5.45
N ASP A 57 1.28 7.00 4.54
CA ASP A 57 1.42 8.43 4.86
C ASP A 57 0.08 9.18 4.95
N SER A 58 -1.04 8.46 4.88
CA SER A 58 -2.38 8.99 5.11
C SER A 58 -2.84 8.75 6.54
N LEU A 59 -2.63 9.74 7.43
CA LEU A 59 -3.16 9.68 8.80
C LEU A 59 -4.70 9.54 8.82
N GLN A 60 -5.38 10.13 7.83
CA GLN A 60 -6.83 10.00 7.67
C GLN A 60 -7.24 8.54 7.43
N LEU A 61 -6.51 7.81 6.59
CA LEU A 61 -6.80 6.40 6.31
C LEU A 61 -6.52 5.52 7.54
N VAL A 62 -5.45 5.80 8.29
CA VAL A 62 -5.17 5.14 9.57
C VAL A 62 -6.35 5.30 10.52
N ASN A 63 -6.84 6.53 10.71
CA ASN A 63 -7.96 6.78 11.62
C ASN A 63 -9.24 6.05 11.18
N ILE A 64 -9.59 6.10 9.89
CA ILE A 64 -10.77 5.41 9.35
C ILE A 64 -10.70 3.89 9.60
N LEU A 65 -9.55 3.28 9.32
CA LEU A 65 -9.38 1.83 9.49
C LEU A 65 -9.33 1.43 10.97
N CYS A 66 -8.77 2.26 11.84
CA CYS A 66 -8.81 2.06 13.29
C CYS A 66 -10.23 2.21 13.88
N GLU A 67 -11.04 3.12 13.34
CA GLU A 67 -12.46 3.25 13.74
C GLU A 67 -13.30 2.07 13.27
N GLY A 68 -12.88 1.37 12.21
CA GLY A 68 -13.57 0.22 11.63
C GLY A 68 -14.93 0.58 11.02
N ARG A 69 -15.15 1.85 10.66
CA ARG A 69 -16.42 2.34 10.11
C ARG A 69 -16.25 2.76 8.66
N ILE A 70 -17.23 2.39 7.84
CA ILE A 70 -17.30 2.81 6.45
C ILE A 70 -17.83 4.25 6.40
N PRO A 71 -17.06 5.24 5.91
CA PRO A 71 -17.52 6.62 5.81
C PRO A 71 -18.59 6.78 4.72
N SER A 72 -19.50 7.74 4.90
CA SER A 72 -20.45 8.18 3.85
C SER A 72 -19.76 9.17 2.90
N ALA A 73 -18.66 8.73 2.29
CA ALA A 73 -17.85 9.47 1.34
C ALA A 73 -17.47 8.55 0.17
N ASP A 74 -16.97 9.11 -0.94
CA ASP A 74 -16.64 8.35 -2.16
C ASP A 74 -15.59 7.25 -1.93
N VAL A 75 -14.77 7.36 -0.88
CA VAL A 75 -13.81 6.32 -0.49
C VAL A 75 -14.45 5.13 0.24
N GLY A 76 -15.68 5.27 0.74
CA GLY A 76 -16.40 4.28 1.54
C GLY A 76 -16.41 2.87 0.93
N PRO A 77 -16.71 2.69 -0.37
CA PRO A 77 -16.65 1.37 -1.01
C PRO A 77 -15.28 0.69 -0.89
N VAL A 78 -14.19 1.44 -1.10
CA VAL A 78 -12.81 0.90 -1.00
C VAL A 78 -12.48 0.55 0.45
N ILE A 79 -12.91 1.37 1.42
CA ILE A 79 -12.77 1.07 2.85
C ILE A 79 -13.51 -0.23 3.22
N GLY A 80 -14.74 -0.41 2.72
CA GLY A 80 -15.52 -1.62 2.98
C GLY A 80 -14.81 -2.89 2.49
N GLU A 81 -14.20 -2.83 1.30
CA GLU A 81 -13.38 -3.94 0.77
C GLU A 81 -12.14 -4.20 1.63
N ILE A 82 -11.43 -3.15 2.07
CA ILE A 82 -10.26 -3.30 2.95
C ILE A 82 -10.66 -3.98 4.25
N LEU A 83 -11.73 -3.51 4.91
CA LEU A 83 -12.19 -4.10 6.17
C LEU A 83 -12.58 -5.57 6.00
N GLY A 84 -13.27 -5.93 4.90
CA GLY A 84 -13.62 -7.32 4.61
C GLY A 84 -12.41 -8.22 4.34
N LEU A 85 -11.32 -7.69 3.75
CA LEU A 85 -10.06 -8.43 3.58
C LEU A 85 -9.32 -8.65 4.92
N LEU A 86 -9.46 -7.71 5.85
CA LEU A 86 -8.77 -7.71 7.14
C LEU A 86 -9.52 -8.51 8.23
N GLU A 87 -10.84 -8.60 8.15
CA GLU A 87 -11.71 -9.31 9.10
C GLU A 87 -11.27 -10.76 9.41
N PRO A 88 -10.92 -11.62 8.42
CA PRO A 88 -10.54 -12.99 8.71
C PRO A 88 -9.09 -13.16 9.22
N LEU A 89 -8.29 -12.10 9.27
CA LEU A 89 -6.86 -12.21 9.55
C LEU A 89 -6.59 -12.19 11.06
N PRO A 90 -5.85 -13.17 11.60
CA PRO A 90 -5.69 -13.32 13.04
C PRO A 90 -4.84 -12.22 13.69
N CYS A 91 -3.99 -11.53 12.92
CA CYS A 91 -3.14 -10.44 13.39
C CYS A 91 -2.77 -9.51 12.23
N TRP A 92 -3.17 -8.23 12.31
CA TRP A 92 -2.65 -7.14 11.49
C TRP A 92 -2.62 -5.85 12.33
N SER A 93 -1.81 -4.89 11.92
CA SER A 93 -1.81 -3.55 12.49
C SER A 93 -1.64 -2.51 11.39
N ILE A 94 -1.95 -1.26 11.69
CA ILE A 94 -1.74 -0.14 10.78
C ILE A 94 -1.08 1.01 11.54
N ARG A 95 -0.10 1.67 10.91
CA ARG A 95 0.54 2.89 11.44
C ARG A 95 0.68 3.95 10.37
N HIS A 96 0.64 5.20 10.82
CA HIS A 96 1.05 6.32 9.99
C HIS A 96 2.58 6.41 9.93
N VAL A 97 3.12 6.63 8.74
CA VAL A 97 4.53 6.98 8.52
C VAL A 97 4.60 8.32 7.79
N PRO A 98 5.55 9.22 8.11
CA PRO A 98 5.72 10.42 7.31
C PRO A 98 6.07 10.04 5.88
N ARG A 99 5.67 10.86 4.89
CA ARG A 99 5.94 10.61 3.46
C ARG A 99 7.43 10.36 3.13
N LEU A 100 8.35 10.96 3.89
CA LEU A 100 9.79 10.73 3.76
C LEU A 100 10.22 9.30 4.14
N GLY A 101 9.39 8.58 4.88
CA GLY A 101 9.55 7.14 5.18
C GLY A 101 8.74 6.22 4.27
N ASN A 102 8.08 6.76 3.24
CA ASN A 102 7.25 6.02 2.29
C ASN A 102 7.65 6.32 0.83
N LEU A 103 8.93 6.68 0.59
CA LEU A 103 9.42 7.12 -0.72
C LEU A 103 9.44 5.98 -1.75
N VAL A 104 9.61 4.74 -1.32
CA VAL A 104 9.56 3.56 -2.18
C VAL A 104 8.14 3.38 -2.71
N ALA A 105 7.12 3.30 -1.84
CA ALA A 105 5.73 3.17 -2.28
C ALA A 105 5.30 4.37 -3.14
N HIS A 106 5.73 5.58 -2.77
CA HIS A 106 5.49 6.78 -3.57
C HIS A 106 6.11 6.69 -4.98
N SER A 107 7.35 6.19 -5.08
CA SER A 107 8.04 5.99 -6.37
C SER A 107 7.39 4.89 -7.21
N LEU A 108 6.93 3.81 -6.57
CA LEU A 108 6.14 2.74 -7.21
C LEU A 108 4.82 3.29 -7.75
N ALA A 109 4.10 4.11 -6.98
CA ALA A 109 2.87 4.75 -7.44
C ALA A 109 3.09 5.62 -8.68
N LYS A 110 4.18 6.41 -8.70
CA LYS A 110 4.58 7.22 -9.86
C LYS A 110 4.92 6.36 -11.08
N MET A 111 5.58 5.23 -10.88
CA MET A 111 5.84 4.25 -11.94
C MET A 111 4.54 3.65 -12.48
N GLY A 112 3.62 3.24 -11.60
CA GLY A 112 2.31 2.68 -11.97
C GLY A 112 1.49 3.63 -12.84
N LEU A 113 1.55 4.94 -12.58
CA LEU A 113 0.86 5.96 -13.37
C LEU A 113 1.27 5.96 -14.86
N SER A 114 2.53 5.61 -15.14
CA SER A 114 3.09 5.60 -16.49
C SER A 114 3.19 4.18 -17.08
N ALA A 115 2.85 3.15 -16.30
CA ALA A 115 2.98 1.76 -16.72
C ALA A 115 1.87 1.37 -17.71
N ALA A 116 2.24 0.63 -18.75
CA ALA A 116 1.28 0.10 -19.72
C ALA A 116 0.46 -1.07 -19.15
N SER A 117 0.98 -1.75 -18.12
CA SER A 117 0.36 -2.88 -17.46
C SER A 117 0.74 -2.95 -15.99
N ASP A 118 -0.08 -3.63 -15.19
CA ASP A 118 0.24 -3.99 -13.81
C ASP A 118 1.49 -4.88 -13.76
N CYS A 119 2.32 -4.72 -12.72
CA CYS A 119 3.54 -5.51 -12.53
C CYS A 119 3.74 -5.81 -11.04
N SER A 120 4.24 -6.99 -10.74
CA SER A 120 4.66 -7.39 -9.39
C SER A 120 6.01 -8.11 -9.44
N TRP A 121 6.78 -7.96 -8.36
CA TRP A 121 8.09 -8.54 -8.17
C TRP A 121 8.10 -9.30 -6.85
N LEU A 122 8.29 -10.62 -6.89
CA LEU A 122 8.43 -11.45 -5.71
C LEU A 122 9.91 -11.53 -5.30
N ASN A 123 10.20 -11.32 -4.02
CA ASN A 123 11.56 -11.19 -3.47
C ASN A 123 12.43 -10.18 -4.25
N GLY A 124 11.82 -9.07 -4.69
CA GLY A 124 12.51 -8.05 -5.47
C GLY A 124 11.70 -6.78 -5.66
N ASN A 125 12.29 -5.84 -6.40
CA ASN A 125 11.73 -4.52 -6.69
C ASN A 125 12.27 -4.00 -8.04
N PRO A 126 11.63 -2.99 -8.66
CA PRO A 126 12.19 -2.34 -9.84
C PRO A 126 13.43 -1.49 -9.48
N PRO A 127 14.38 -1.28 -10.42
CA PRO A 127 15.60 -0.50 -10.16
C PRO A 127 15.36 0.95 -9.71
N CYS A 128 14.23 1.54 -10.11
CA CYS A 128 13.91 2.93 -9.81
C CYS A 128 13.76 3.23 -8.30
N VAL A 129 13.52 2.20 -7.48
CA VAL A 129 13.29 2.36 -6.04
C VAL A 129 14.47 1.91 -5.17
N GLU A 130 15.52 1.31 -5.75
CA GLU A 130 16.65 0.74 -4.99
C GLU A 130 17.30 1.73 -4.03
N LYS A 131 17.47 2.98 -4.48
CA LYS A 131 18.06 4.06 -3.69
C LYS A 131 17.24 4.45 -2.46
N PHE A 132 15.94 4.15 -2.45
CA PHE A 132 15.04 4.49 -1.35
C PHE A 132 14.86 3.35 -0.35
N ILE A 133 15.17 2.10 -0.72
CA ILE A 133 14.94 0.93 0.15
C ILE A 133 15.61 1.07 1.51
N LYS A 134 16.86 1.52 1.53
CA LYS A 134 17.62 1.72 2.79
C LYS A 134 17.14 2.94 3.57
N ALA A 135 16.71 4.00 2.88
CA ALA A 135 16.26 5.24 3.54
C ALA A 135 14.88 5.06 4.19
N ASP A 136 13.98 4.35 3.52
CA ASP A 136 12.63 4.03 4.01
C ASP A 136 12.63 2.98 5.13
N ALA A 137 13.74 2.28 5.39
CA ALA A 137 13.81 1.19 6.39
C ALA A 137 14.20 1.69 7.81
N CYS A 138 14.57 2.96 7.96
CA CYS A 138 15.11 3.52 9.21
C CYS A 138 14.08 4.26 10.09
N LEU A 139 12.77 4.00 9.95
CA LEU A 139 11.71 4.71 10.70
C LEU A 139 10.77 3.81 11.50
#